data_AF-A0A7J6B9E4-F1
#
_entry.id   AF-A0A7J6B9E4-F1
#
_cell.length_a   1.000
_cell.length_b   1.000
_cell.length_c   1.000
_cell.angle_alpha   90.00
_cell.angle_beta   90.00
_cell.angle_gamma   90.00
#
_symmetry.space_group_name_H-M   'P 1'
#
loop_
_entity.id
_entity.type
_entity.pdbx_description
1 polymer ?
#
loop_
_entity_poly.entity_id
_entity_poly.type
_entity_poly.pdbx_seq_one_letter_code
_entity_poly.pdbx_strand_id
1 'polypeptide(L)'
;MATRQLWGCLLVLLPFFAHINAAAQTVNQDLSTIIGELWKLDVNRFTPGTDYKISLQGRAGYIPKGSKVAVDHASSPLFSYVNENKLKSITTYTCFMKLLDNYERSTGVAEKVTTDEIAENNAFLDAILDTAVMKRAHQYLIKKGKSKSDLRQFKNQLYYMWFRLYHRDRTGGEDSSGFEHVFVGETQSGRDIMGLHNWIQFYLQEKQNLLDYKGYKATKNDLVMSNTSTVN
;
A
#
# COMPACT_ATOMS: atom_id res chain seq x y z
N MET A 1 -16.17 65.48 -39.55
CA MET A 1 -17.36 65.71 -38.70
C MET A 1 -17.95 64.34 -38.37
N ALA A 2 -17.61 63.72 -37.25
CA ALA A 2 -17.95 64.07 -35.87
C ALA A 2 -19.28 63.42 -35.42
N THR A 3 -19.11 62.39 -34.59
CA THR A 3 -19.84 62.12 -33.33
C THR A 3 -21.37 62.09 -33.33
N ARG A 4 -21.93 60.91 -33.03
CA ARG A 4 -23.10 60.75 -32.14
C ARG A 4 -22.87 59.51 -31.25
N GLN A 5 -22.57 59.75 -29.96
CA GLN A 5 -23.43 59.50 -28.79
C GLN A 5 -23.69 58.01 -28.53
N LEU A 6 -22.96 57.38 -27.59
CA LEU A 6 -23.20 57.31 -26.14
C LEU A 6 -24.47 56.53 -25.73
N TRP A 7 -24.19 55.34 -25.16
CA TRP A 7 -24.87 54.65 -24.04
C TRP A 7 -25.68 53.39 -24.36
N GLY A 8 -25.18 52.27 -23.82
CA GLY A 8 -25.79 50.94 -23.88
C GLY A 8 -25.00 49.88 -23.11
N CYS A 9 -24.74 50.16 -21.83
CA CYS A 9 -24.52 49.27 -20.68
C CYS A 9 -23.66 47.99 -20.75
N LEU A 10 -22.67 47.97 -19.85
CA LEU A 10 -22.17 46.82 -19.07
C LEU A 10 -21.53 45.64 -19.81
N LEU A 11 -20.23 45.74 -20.06
CA LEU A 11 -19.32 44.60 -19.89
C LEU A 11 -18.39 44.92 -18.71
N VAL A 12 -18.82 44.43 -17.56
CA VAL A 12 -18.13 44.48 -16.28
C VAL A 12 -16.81 43.72 -16.40
N LEU A 13 -15.70 44.45 -16.20
CA LEU A 13 -14.44 43.99 -15.61
C LEU A 13 -13.97 42.58 -16.02
N LEU A 14 -13.44 42.46 -17.24
CA LEU A 14 -12.13 41.82 -17.41
C LEU A 14 -11.13 42.78 -16.73
N PRO A 15 -10.24 42.43 -15.77
CA PRO A 15 -9.81 41.11 -15.31
C PRO A 15 -9.68 41.00 -13.76
N PHE A 16 -10.13 39.90 -13.14
CA PHE A 16 -9.56 39.46 -11.86
C PHE A 16 -9.22 37.98 -11.96
N PHE A 17 -7.92 37.72 -12.09
CA PHE A 17 -7.21 36.53 -11.63
C PHE A 17 -7.87 35.17 -11.90
N ALA A 18 -7.37 34.50 -12.94
CA ALA A 18 -6.91 33.11 -12.88
C ALA A 18 -7.61 32.22 -11.82
N HIS A 19 -8.86 31.85 -12.07
CA HIS A 19 -9.38 30.54 -11.69
C HIS A 19 -9.32 29.72 -12.99
N ILE A 20 -8.47 28.71 -13.11
CA ILE A 20 -8.52 27.47 -12.35
C ILE A 20 -7.08 26.92 -12.30
N ASN A 21 -6.44 26.95 -11.14
CA ASN A 21 -5.31 26.05 -10.88
C ASN A 21 -5.90 24.72 -10.43
N ALA A 22 -6.31 23.89 -11.38
CA ALA A 22 -6.64 22.50 -11.10
C ALA A 22 -5.34 21.76 -10.75
N ALA A 23 -5.32 21.11 -9.58
CA ALA A 23 -4.25 20.27 -9.03
C ALA A 23 -3.25 20.89 -8.04
N ALA A 24 -3.73 21.67 -7.07
CA ALA A 24 -3.12 21.65 -5.74
C ALA A 24 -4.05 20.90 -4.78
N GLN A 25 -4.00 19.56 -4.83
CA GLN A 25 -4.48 18.76 -3.71
C GLN A 25 -3.63 19.19 -2.50
N THR A 26 -4.23 19.93 -1.58
CA THR A 26 -3.50 20.53 -0.46
C THR A 26 -2.93 19.40 0.39
N VAL A 27 -1.60 19.30 0.46
CA VAL A 27 -0.90 18.27 1.24
C VAL A 27 -1.39 18.36 2.69
N ASN A 28 -1.85 17.23 3.24
CA ASN A 28 -2.23 17.19 4.65
C ASN A 28 -0.97 17.19 5.50
N GLN A 29 -0.61 18.36 6.03
CA GLN A 29 0.63 18.57 6.77
C GLN A 29 0.69 17.76 8.07
N ASP A 30 -0.46 17.56 8.72
CA ASP A 30 -0.57 16.77 9.96
C ASP A 30 -0.30 15.28 9.69
N LEU A 31 -0.88 14.73 8.62
CA LEU A 31 -0.58 13.36 8.16
C LEU A 31 0.88 13.22 7.70
N SER A 32 1.40 14.19 6.96
CA SER A 32 2.80 14.19 6.49
C SER A 32 3.77 14.17 7.67
N THR A 33 3.47 14.93 8.72
CA THR A 33 4.29 14.99 9.94
C THR A 33 4.29 13.65 10.67
N ILE A 34 3.12 13.07 10.97
CA ILE A 34 3.06 11.80 11.67
C ILE A 34 3.72 10.68 10.86
N ILE A 35 3.48 10.60 9.55
CA ILE A 35 4.11 9.58 8.69
C ILE A 35 5.63 9.72 8.69
N GLY A 36 6.16 10.95 8.62
CA GLY A 36 7.60 11.20 8.72
C GLY A 36 8.20 10.82 10.07
N GLU A 37 7.45 10.95 11.17
CA GLU A 37 7.87 10.45 12.48
C GLU A 37 7.87 8.92 12.54
N LEU A 38 6.81 8.27 12.06
CA LEU A 38 6.71 6.81 11.98
C LEU A 38 7.87 6.24 11.15
N TRP A 39 8.21 6.88 10.03
CA TRP A 39 9.37 6.51 9.21
C TRP A 39 10.68 6.53 10.00
N LYS A 40 10.90 7.53 10.85
CA LYS A 40 12.13 7.61 11.66
C LYS A 40 12.17 6.55 12.76
N LEU A 41 11.01 6.15 13.27
CA LEU A 41 10.87 5.16 14.34
C LEU A 41 10.93 3.71 13.84
N ASP A 42 10.83 3.49 12.54
CA ASP A 42 10.89 2.15 11.95
C ASP A 42 12.32 1.61 11.93
N VAL A 43 12.69 0.98 13.04
CA VAL A 43 13.98 0.27 13.22
C VAL A 43 14.01 -1.09 12.52
N ASN A 44 12.86 -1.64 12.16
CA ASN A 44 12.77 -2.95 11.51
C ASN A 44 12.98 -2.83 9.99
N ARG A 45 12.80 -1.63 9.42
CA ARG A 45 12.97 -1.34 7.99
C ARG A 45 14.23 -1.97 7.39
N PHE A 46 14.05 -2.52 6.20
CA PHE A 46 15.13 -3.03 5.36
C PHE A 46 15.83 -1.88 4.65
N THR A 47 17.16 -1.89 4.67
CA THR A 47 18.01 -0.87 4.05
C THR A 47 18.36 -1.27 2.61
N PRO A 48 18.06 -0.44 1.59
CA PRO A 48 18.44 -0.72 0.21
C PRO A 48 19.97 -0.86 0.07
N GLY A 49 20.42 -1.80 -0.78
CA GLY A 49 21.83 -2.10 -0.99
C GLY A 49 22.47 -2.98 0.08
N THR A 50 21.90 -3.00 1.30
CA THR A 50 22.39 -3.81 2.44
C THR A 50 21.49 -5.00 2.71
N ASP A 51 20.21 -4.75 3.02
CA ASP A 51 19.23 -5.78 3.36
C ASP A 51 18.47 -6.28 2.13
N TYR A 52 18.42 -5.51 1.05
CA TYR A 52 17.82 -5.95 -0.21
C TYR A 52 18.38 -5.18 -1.41
N LYS A 53 18.27 -5.76 -2.61
CA LYS A 53 18.68 -5.14 -3.88
C LYS A 53 17.61 -5.39 -4.94
N ILE A 54 17.17 -4.31 -5.59
CA ILE A 54 16.20 -4.37 -6.69
C ILE A 54 16.84 -4.04 -8.03
N SER A 55 16.34 -4.65 -9.09
CA SER A 55 16.68 -4.40 -10.48
C SER A 55 15.44 -3.93 -11.23
N LEU A 56 15.31 -2.60 -11.40
CA LEU A 56 14.14 -1.99 -12.06
C LEU A 56 14.05 -2.32 -13.56
N GLN A 57 15.19 -2.67 -14.18
CA GLN A 57 15.26 -3.05 -15.59
C GLN A 57 14.61 -2.01 -16.51
N GLY A 58 13.85 -2.44 -17.51
CA GLY A 58 13.18 -1.56 -18.46
C GLY A 58 11.81 -1.07 -17.99
N ARG A 59 11.31 -0.05 -18.68
CA ARG A 59 9.96 0.47 -18.48
C ARG A 59 8.95 -0.55 -19.02
N ALA A 60 7.93 -0.88 -18.23
CA ALA A 60 6.86 -1.76 -18.68
C ALA A 60 6.17 -1.20 -19.93
N GLY A 61 5.96 -2.06 -20.93
CA GLY A 61 5.28 -1.71 -22.16
C GLY A 61 3.82 -1.34 -21.91
N TYR A 62 3.26 -0.45 -22.75
CA TYR A 62 1.83 -0.19 -22.73
C TYR A 62 1.08 -1.45 -23.17
N ILE A 63 0.15 -1.94 -22.34
CA ILE A 63 -0.74 -3.06 -22.68
C ILE A 63 -2.05 -2.45 -23.21
N PRO A 64 -2.38 -2.62 -24.51
CA PRO A 64 -3.65 -2.16 -25.05
C PRO A 64 -4.83 -2.84 -24.35
N LYS A 65 -5.93 -2.10 -24.18
CA LYS A 65 -7.15 -2.62 -23.56
C LYS A 65 -7.67 -3.82 -24.37
N GLY A 66 -7.71 -5.01 -23.75
CA GLY A 66 -8.10 -6.27 -24.41
C GLY A 66 -6.93 -7.21 -24.78
N SER A 67 -5.67 -6.77 -24.61
CA SER A 67 -4.50 -7.64 -24.70
C SER A 67 -4.07 -8.10 -23.30
N LYS A 68 -3.68 -9.37 -23.18
CA LYS A 68 -2.98 -9.90 -21.99
C LYS A 68 -1.45 -9.99 -22.20
N VAL A 69 -0.97 -9.62 -23.39
CA VAL A 69 0.45 -9.72 -23.73
C VAL A 69 1.13 -8.41 -23.37
N ALA A 70 1.88 -8.43 -22.27
CA ALA A 70 2.83 -7.38 -21.94
C ALA A 70 4.15 -7.65 -22.68
N VAL A 71 4.73 -6.63 -23.31
CA VAL A 71 6.11 -6.75 -23.81
C VAL A 71 7.03 -6.81 -22.60
N ASP A 72 7.82 -7.87 -22.53
CA ASP A 72 8.74 -8.09 -21.43
C ASP A 72 9.96 -7.17 -21.56
N HIS A 73 10.03 -6.20 -20.65
CA HIS A 73 11.16 -5.29 -20.51
C HIS A 73 11.95 -5.56 -19.23
N ALA A 74 11.68 -6.68 -18.56
CA ALA A 74 12.30 -7.10 -17.32
C ALA A 74 12.50 -8.62 -17.32
N SER A 75 13.54 -9.07 -18.04
CA SER A 75 13.87 -10.50 -18.18
C SER A 75 14.40 -11.16 -16.91
N SER A 76 14.58 -10.42 -15.83
CA SER A 76 15.03 -10.90 -14.52
C SER A 76 14.02 -10.54 -13.43
N PRO A 77 14.04 -11.21 -12.27
CA PRO A 77 13.27 -10.80 -11.10
C PRO A 77 13.59 -9.36 -10.67
N LEU A 78 12.60 -8.66 -10.13
CA LEU A 78 12.79 -7.35 -9.50
C LEU A 78 13.75 -7.48 -8.32
N PHE A 79 13.56 -8.46 -7.44
CA PHE A 79 14.41 -8.67 -6.28
C PHE A 79 15.60 -9.58 -6.62
N SER A 80 16.76 -8.96 -6.85
CA SER A 80 18.02 -9.71 -7.02
C SER A 80 18.57 -10.28 -5.70
N TYR A 81 18.18 -9.69 -4.56
CA TYR A 81 18.60 -10.13 -3.23
C TYR A 81 17.66 -9.57 -2.15
N VAL A 82 17.34 -10.39 -1.15
CA VAL A 82 16.71 -10.00 0.12
C VAL A 82 17.39 -10.76 1.26
N ASN A 83 17.69 -10.08 2.36
CA ASN A 83 18.28 -10.66 3.55
C ASN A 83 17.24 -11.51 4.32
N GLU A 84 17.10 -12.76 3.93
CA GLU A 84 16.13 -13.68 4.56
C GLU A 84 16.43 -13.99 6.01
N ASN A 85 17.70 -13.93 6.43
CA ASN A 85 18.05 -14.11 7.83
C ASN A 85 17.42 -13.01 8.68
N LYS A 86 17.48 -11.76 8.20
CA LYS A 86 16.81 -10.63 8.86
C LYS A 86 15.28 -10.77 8.83
N LEU A 87 14.69 -11.26 7.74
CA LEU A 87 13.23 -11.53 7.67
C LEU A 87 12.79 -12.55 8.72
N LYS A 88 13.57 -13.63 8.90
CA LYS A 88 13.29 -14.71 9.84
C LYS A 88 13.69 -14.40 11.28
N SER A 89 14.57 -13.42 11.51
CA SER A 89 15.01 -13.05 12.85
C SER A 89 14.16 -11.97 13.51
N ILE A 90 13.49 -11.11 12.73
CA ILE A 90 12.64 -10.04 13.25
C ILE A 90 11.23 -10.59 13.46
N THR A 91 10.75 -10.56 14.70
CA THR A 91 9.45 -11.10 15.11
C THR A 91 8.28 -10.54 14.30
N THR A 92 8.26 -9.23 14.03
CA THR A 92 7.16 -8.62 13.25
C THR A 92 7.06 -9.16 11.84
N TYR A 93 8.20 -9.38 11.16
CA TYR A 93 8.20 -9.97 9.82
C TYR A 93 7.84 -11.45 9.86
N THR A 94 8.32 -12.18 10.85
CA THR A 94 7.99 -13.61 11.00
C THR A 94 6.49 -13.82 11.24
N CYS A 95 5.88 -13.04 12.14
CA CYS A 95 4.43 -13.08 12.35
C CYS A 95 3.67 -12.65 11.08
N PHE A 96 4.13 -11.61 10.39
CA PHE A 96 3.48 -11.15 9.15
C PHE A 96 3.53 -12.21 8.04
N MET A 97 4.67 -12.88 7.83
CA MET A 97 4.81 -13.92 6.82
C MET A 97 3.93 -15.15 7.11
N LYS A 98 3.72 -15.50 8.38
CA LYS A 98 2.76 -16.57 8.75
C LYS A 98 1.34 -16.23 8.33
N LEU A 99 0.92 -14.97 8.51
CA LEU A 99 -0.38 -14.52 8.04
C LEU A 99 -0.50 -14.68 6.53
N LEU A 100 0.48 -14.22 5.75
CA LEU A 100 0.46 -14.33 4.29
C LEU A 100 0.32 -15.79 3.80
N ASP A 101 1.04 -16.73 4.42
CA ASP A 101 0.98 -18.16 4.08
C ASP A 101 -0.39 -18.79 4.33
N ASN A 102 -1.11 -18.37 5.38
CA ASN A 102 -2.48 -18.87 5.62
C ASN A 102 -3.45 -18.48 4.50
N TYR A 103 -3.36 -17.24 3.99
CA TYR A 103 -4.24 -16.79 2.91
C TYR A 103 -3.91 -17.45 1.57
N GLU A 104 -2.64 -17.79 1.31
CA GLU A 104 -2.26 -18.57 0.13
C GLU A 104 -2.83 -20.01 0.16
N ARG A 105 -3.00 -20.59 1.35
CA ARG A 105 -3.64 -21.90 1.54
C ARG A 105 -5.17 -21.88 1.45
N SER A 106 -5.80 -20.74 1.74
CA SER A 106 -7.27 -20.60 1.80
C SER A 106 -7.93 -20.27 0.45
N THR A 107 -7.18 -19.96 -0.61
CA THR A 107 -7.76 -19.67 -1.92
C THR A 107 -8.54 -20.88 -2.47
N GLY A 108 -9.88 -20.81 -2.45
CA GLY A 108 -10.77 -21.79 -3.11
C GLY A 108 -11.72 -22.58 -2.21
N VAL A 109 -11.78 -22.33 -0.89
CA VAL A 109 -12.74 -22.95 0.04
C VAL A 109 -13.39 -21.87 0.91
N ALA A 110 -14.63 -22.09 1.36
CA ALA A 110 -15.29 -21.18 2.29
C ALA A 110 -14.44 -20.99 3.55
N GLU A 111 -14.03 -19.75 3.83
CA GLU A 111 -13.10 -19.43 4.92
C GLU A 111 -13.75 -19.76 6.27
N LYS A 112 -13.12 -20.67 7.02
CA LYS A 112 -13.42 -20.86 8.44
C LYS A 112 -12.17 -20.50 9.22
N VAL A 113 -12.22 -19.37 9.92
CA VAL A 113 -11.14 -18.93 10.79
C VAL A 113 -10.88 -20.01 11.86
N THR A 114 -9.71 -20.61 11.80
CA THR A 114 -9.23 -21.63 12.73
C THR A 114 -8.72 -21.00 14.02
N THR A 115 -8.62 -21.79 15.08
CA THR A 115 -8.03 -21.33 16.35
C THR A 115 -6.58 -20.91 16.18
N ASP A 116 -5.85 -21.57 15.28
CA ASP A 116 -4.45 -21.25 14.96
C ASP A 116 -4.35 -19.90 14.25
N GLU A 117 -5.20 -19.61 13.26
CA GLU A 117 -5.26 -18.30 12.59
C GLU A 117 -5.59 -17.17 13.57
N ILE A 118 -6.51 -17.40 14.53
CA ILE A 118 -6.79 -16.42 15.59
C ILE A 118 -5.54 -16.18 16.45
N ALA A 119 -4.80 -17.23 16.80
CA ALA A 119 -3.57 -17.12 17.58
C ALA A 119 -2.49 -16.35 16.81
N GLU A 120 -2.34 -16.60 15.52
CA GLU A 120 -1.38 -15.91 14.65
C GLU A 120 -1.74 -14.44 14.44
N ASN A 121 -3.02 -14.12 14.23
CA ASN A 121 -3.52 -12.74 14.18
C ASN A 121 -3.17 -11.99 15.47
N ASN A 122 -3.40 -12.62 16.62
CA ASN A 122 -3.08 -12.02 17.92
C ASN A 122 -1.58 -11.84 18.12
N ALA A 123 -0.77 -12.83 17.74
CA ALA A 123 0.69 -12.77 17.84
C ALA A 123 1.27 -11.66 16.95
N PHE A 124 0.74 -11.48 15.74
CA PHE A 124 1.12 -10.36 14.88
C PHE A 124 0.76 -9.00 15.51
N LEU A 125 -0.47 -8.86 16.02
CA LEU A 125 -0.88 -7.62 16.69
C LEU A 125 -0.01 -7.32 17.92
N ASP A 126 0.32 -8.31 18.73
CA ASP A 126 1.21 -8.13 19.88
C ASP A 126 2.61 -7.69 19.44
N ALA A 127 3.16 -8.33 18.41
CA ALA A 127 4.47 -7.98 17.87
C ALA A 127 4.53 -6.54 17.34
N ILE A 128 3.52 -6.09 16.57
CA ILE A 128 3.52 -4.73 16.04
C ILE A 128 3.26 -3.70 17.14
N LEU A 129 2.37 -3.98 18.11
CA LEU A 129 2.04 -3.06 19.19
C LEU A 129 3.21 -2.76 20.13
N ASP A 130 4.19 -3.66 20.20
CA ASP A 130 5.42 -3.40 20.96
C ASP A 130 6.41 -2.47 20.24
N THR A 131 6.24 -2.22 18.94
CA THR A 131 7.13 -1.33 18.18
C THR A 131 6.93 0.14 18.56
N ALA A 132 8.00 0.93 18.45
CA ALA A 132 7.93 2.39 18.62
C ALA A 132 6.97 3.04 17.60
N VAL A 133 6.88 2.49 16.39
CA VAL A 133 5.97 2.92 15.32
C VAL A 133 4.52 2.83 15.80
N MET A 134 4.07 1.66 16.27
CA MET A 134 2.68 1.50 16.70
C MET A 134 2.38 2.26 18.00
N LYS A 135 3.32 2.33 18.94
CA LYS A 135 3.18 3.16 20.14
C LYS A 135 2.95 4.63 19.78
N ARG A 136 3.69 5.17 18.80
CA ARG A 136 3.53 6.55 18.32
C ARG A 136 2.23 6.75 17.55
N ALA A 137 1.84 5.79 16.71
CA ALA A 137 0.57 5.81 15.97
C ALA A 137 -0.63 5.78 16.93
N HIS A 138 -0.59 4.95 17.97
CA HIS A 138 -1.63 4.88 19.00
C HIS A 138 -1.80 6.22 19.72
N GLN A 139 -0.70 6.85 20.16
CA GLN A 139 -0.72 8.19 20.76
C GLN A 139 -1.34 9.25 19.84
N TYR A 140 -1.03 9.20 18.55
CA TYR A 140 -1.62 10.09 17.56
C TYR A 140 -3.15 9.89 17.46
N LEU A 141 -3.60 8.63 17.35
CA LEU A 141 -5.02 8.29 17.25
C LEU A 141 -5.81 8.67 18.51
N ILE A 142 -5.21 8.52 19.70
CA ILE A 142 -5.79 9.00 20.96
C ILE A 142 -5.99 10.52 20.90
N LYS A 143 -4.95 11.27 20.50
CA LYS A 143 -5.01 12.75 20.40
C LYS A 143 -6.09 13.21 19.40
N LYS A 144 -6.33 12.44 18.34
CA LYS A 144 -7.39 12.71 17.35
C LYS A 144 -8.77 12.22 17.77
N GLY A 145 -8.92 11.60 18.94
CA GLY A 145 -10.18 11.03 19.41
C GLY A 145 -10.64 9.82 18.59
N LYS A 146 -9.72 9.12 17.92
CA LYS A 146 -10.00 7.97 17.03
C LYS A 146 -9.74 6.61 17.68
N SER A 147 -9.06 6.59 18.82
CA SER A 147 -8.80 5.37 19.60
C SER A 147 -8.84 5.65 21.10
N LYS A 148 -9.11 4.62 21.88
CA LYS A 148 -9.04 4.65 23.35
C LYS A 148 -7.58 4.54 23.80
N SER A 149 -7.25 5.10 24.98
CA SER A 149 -5.91 5.02 25.56
C SER A 149 -5.55 3.61 26.07
N ASP A 150 -6.55 2.81 26.42
CA ASP A 150 -6.37 1.42 26.83
C ASP A 150 -5.84 0.56 25.66
N LEU A 151 -4.67 -0.05 25.87
CA LEU A 151 -3.97 -0.81 24.83
C LEU A 151 -4.77 -2.04 24.39
N ARG A 152 -5.50 -2.70 25.31
CA ARG A 152 -6.34 -3.86 24.98
C ARG A 152 -7.50 -3.46 24.08
N GLN A 153 -8.18 -2.34 24.37
CA GLN A 153 -9.21 -1.79 23.48
C GLN A 153 -8.64 -1.39 22.12
N PHE A 154 -7.43 -0.82 22.07
CA PHE A 154 -6.78 -0.51 20.79
C PHE A 154 -6.42 -1.77 19.99
N LYS A 155 -5.90 -2.82 20.65
CA LYS A 155 -5.67 -4.13 20.01
C LYS A 155 -6.97 -4.70 19.45
N ASN A 156 -8.07 -4.67 20.21
CA ASN A 156 -9.38 -5.13 19.75
C ASN A 156 -9.90 -4.29 18.57
N GLN A 157 -9.69 -2.98 18.59
CA GLN A 157 -10.03 -2.09 17.48
C GLN A 157 -9.26 -2.49 16.21
N LEU A 158 -7.95 -2.71 16.30
CA LEU A 158 -7.13 -3.18 15.18
C LEU A 158 -7.59 -4.55 14.69
N TYR A 159 -7.86 -5.48 15.61
CA TYR A 159 -8.33 -6.81 15.26
C TYR A 159 -9.62 -6.75 14.45
N TYR A 160 -10.59 -5.95 14.90
CA TYR A 160 -11.86 -5.78 14.21
C TYR A 160 -11.70 -5.14 12.83
N MET A 161 -10.80 -4.16 12.67
CA MET A 161 -10.58 -3.49 11.38
C MET A 161 -9.88 -4.39 10.37
N TRP A 162 -8.94 -5.23 10.80
CA TRP A 162 -8.05 -5.95 9.89
C TRP A 162 -8.42 -7.42 9.70
N PHE A 163 -8.89 -8.11 10.74
CA PHE A 163 -9.08 -9.57 10.72
C PHE A 163 -10.53 -10.02 10.82
N ARG A 164 -11.48 -9.10 11.05
CA ARG A 164 -12.89 -9.46 10.96
C ARG A 164 -13.28 -9.69 9.51
N LEU A 165 -13.90 -10.82 9.23
CA LEU A 165 -14.46 -11.12 7.93
C LEU A 165 -15.69 -10.23 7.65
N TYR A 166 -15.84 -9.79 6.41
CA TYR A 166 -17.03 -9.10 5.93
C TYR A 166 -17.51 -9.71 4.61
N HIS A 167 -18.76 -9.41 4.24
CA HIS A 167 -19.37 -9.93 3.02
C HIS A 167 -18.94 -9.08 1.84
N ARG A 168 -18.38 -9.70 0.79
CA ARG A 168 -18.06 -9.02 -0.46
C ARG A 168 -19.29 -8.81 -1.36
N ASP A 169 -20.27 -9.71 -1.30
CA ASP A 169 -21.52 -9.65 -2.07
C ASP A 169 -22.77 -9.89 -1.20
N ARG A 170 -23.92 -9.33 -1.64
CA ARG A 170 -25.23 -9.44 -0.97
C ARG A 170 -25.75 -10.88 -0.82
N THR A 171 -25.13 -11.85 -1.49
CA THR A 171 -25.57 -13.25 -1.58
C THR A 171 -24.50 -14.27 -1.19
N GLY A 172 -23.29 -13.84 -0.82
CA GLY A 172 -22.17 -14.71 -0.41
C GLY A 172 -21.97 -14.76 1.11
N GLY A 173 -21.17 -15.71 1.62
CA GLY A 173 -20.77 -15.76 3.03
C GLY A 173 -19.74 -14.68 3.40
N GLU A 174 -19.35 -14.60 4.68
CA GLU A 174 -18.20 -13.80 5.12
C GLU A 174 -16.91 -14.44 4.55
N ASP A 175 -16.30 -13.81 3.54
CA ASP A 175 -15.26 -14.43 2.73
C ASP A 175 -13.99 -13.59 2.55
N SER A 176 -13.91 -12.39 3.15
CA SER A 176 -12.71 -11.57 3.05
C SER A 176 -12.49 -10.64 4.24
N SER A 177 -11.24 -10.23 4.47
CA SER A 177 -10.83 -9.33 5.56
C SER A 177 -10.02 -8.13 5.06
N GLY A 178 -9.92 -7.08 5.88
CA GLY A 178 -9.11 -5.90 5.55
C GLY A 178 -7.63 -6.24 5.38
N PHE A 179 -7.12 -7.23 6.12
CA PHE A 179 -5.74 -7.69 6.00
C PHE A 179 -5.50 -8.35 4.63
N GLU A 180 -6.37 -9.27 4.23
CA GLU A 180 -6.29 -9.92 2.93
C GLU A 180 -6.30 -8.88 1.79
N HIS A 181 -7.27 -7.96 1.82
CA HIS A 181 -7.43 -6.95 0.79
C HIS A 181 -6.19 -6.05 0.62
N VAL A 182 -5.54 -5.66 1.72
CA VAL A 182 -4.41 -4.70 1.68
C VAL A 182 -3.05 -5.38 1.55
N PHE A 183 -2.83 -6.53 2.20
CA PHE A 183 -1.51 -7.14 2.35
C PHE A 183 -1.31 -8.39 1.50
N VAL A 184 -2.36 -9.17 1.26
CA VAL A 184 -2.28 -10.38 0.42
C VAL A 184 -2.51 -10.02 -1.05
N GLY A 185 -3.47 -9.12 -1.31
CA GLY A 185 -3.91 -8.74 -2.64
C GLY A 185 -5.09 -9.59 -3.11
N GLU A 186 -5.90 -9.06 -4.02
CA GLU A 186 -7.08 -9.78 -4.52
C GLU A 186 -6.71 -10.65 -5.73
N THR A 187 -6.98 -11.95 -5.63
CA THR A 187 -6.86 -12.86 -6.77
C THR A 187 -8.18 -12.86 -7.53
N GLN A 188 -8.26 -12.20 -8.68
CA GLN A 188 -9.45 -12.31 -9.54
C GLN A 188 -9.24 -13.49 -10.49
N SER A 189 -10.02 -14.56 -10.29
CA SER A 189 -10.16 -15.68 -11.24
C SER A 189 -8.85 -16.27 -11.77
N GLY A 190 -7.97 -16.66 -10.85
CA GLY A 190 -7.02 -17.75 -11.08
C GLY A 190 -5.77 -17.46 -11.92
N ARG A 191 -5.33 -16.20 -12.03
CA ARG A 191 -3.97 -15.86 -12.52
C ARG A 191 -3.58 -14.38 -12.44
N ASP A 192 -4.54 -13.48 -12.26
CA ASP A 192 -4.28 -12.04 -12.25
C ASP A 192 -4.37 -11.52 -10.79
N ILE A 193 -3.21 -11.22 -10.18
CA ILE A 193 -3.14 -10.58 -8.86
C ILE A 193 -3.34 -9.07 -9.04
N MET A 194 -4.42 -8.52 -8.48
CA MET A 194 -4.68 -7.09 -8.43
C MET A 194 -4.46 -6.56 -7.00
N GLY A 195 -3.89 -5.37 -6.87
CA GLY A 195 -3.73 -4.71 -5.55
C GLY A 195 -2.54 -5.19 -4.70
N LEU A 196 -1.57 -5.91 -5.29
CA LEU A 196 -0.36 -6.31 -4.58
C LEU A 196 0.58 -5.11 -4.36
N HIS A 197 0.50 -4.50 -3.17
CA HIS A 197 1.30 -3.34 -2.79
C HIS A 197 2.33 -3.63 -1.69
N ASN A 198 2.28 -4.82 -1.08
CA ASN A 198 3.22 -5.24 -0.06
C ASN A 198 4.48 -5.85 -0.68
N TRP A 199 5.65 -5.24 -0.43
CA TRP A 199 6.91 -5.68 -1.03
C TRP A 199 7.37 -7.09 -0.58
N ILE A 200 6.97 -7.54 0.61
CA ILE A 200 7.30 -8.88 1.11
C ILE A 200 6.48 -9.91 0.35
N GLN A 201 5.17 -9.71 0.24
CA GLN A 201 4.32 -10.58 -0.54
C GLN A 201 4.76 -10.60 -2.01
N PHE A 202 5.11 -9.45 -2.59
CA PHE A 202 5.70 -9.39 -3.93
C PHE A 202 6.96 -10.26 -4.03
N TYR A 203 7.91 -10.10 -3.10
CA TYR A 203 9.13 -10.89 -3.07
C TYR A 203 8.85 -12.40 -2.95
N LEU A 204 7.95 -12.81 -2.05
CA LEU A 204 7.61 -14.22 -1.83
C LEU A 204 6.95 -14.83 -3.08
N GLN A 205 6.01 -14.12 -3.71
CA GLN A 205 5.32 -14.56 -4.93
C GLN A 205 6.27 -14.64 -6.14
N GLU A 206 7.16 -13.64 -6.29
CA GLU A 206 8.19 -13.65 -7.33
C GLU A 206 9.18 -14.81 -7.12
N LYS A 207 9.60 -15.07 -5.89
CA LYS A 207 10.49 -16.18 -5.54
C LYS A 207 9.86 -17.56 -5.83
N GLN A 208 8.55 -17.68 -5.70
CA GLN A 208 7.81 -18.91 -6.03
C GLN A 208 7.47 -19.05 -7.52
N ASN A 209 7.87 -18.09 -8.37
CA ASN A 209 7.49 -17.98 -9.78
C ASN A 209 5.96 -17.86 -10.01
N LEU A 210 5.24 -17.36 -9.00
CA LEU A 210 3.80 -17.07 -9.08
C LEU A 210 3.55 -15.64 -9.59
N LEU A 211 4.56 -14.78 -9.52
CA LEU A 211 4.56 -13.42 -10.05
C LEU A 211 5.74 -13.21 -10.99
N ASP A 212 5.49 -12.53 -12.11
CA ASP A 212 6.48 -12.22 -13.13
C ASP A 212 6.54 -10.69 -13.34
N TYR A 213 7.64 -10.07 -12.89
CA TYR A 213 7.84 -8.62 -12.96
C TYR A 213 8.06 -8.17 -14.41
N LYS A 214 7.25 -7.20 -14.88
CA LYS A 214 7.29 -6.71 -16.28
C LYS A 214 7.92 -5.34 -16.48
N GLY A 215 8.57 -4.79 -15.46
CA GLY A 215 9.21 -3.47 -15.52
C GLY A 215 8.43 -2.39 -14.78
N TYR A 216 9.04 -1.22 -14.65
CA TYR A 216 8.47 -0.10 -13.89
C TYR A 216 7.55 0.76 -14.76
N LYS A 217 6.54 1.39 -14.13
CA LYS A 217 5.75 2.44 -14.76
C LYS A 217 6.32 3.79 -14.38
N ALA A 218 6.67 4.61 -15.38
CA ALA A 218 6.97 6.02 -15.20
C ALA A 218 5.98 6.87 -15.97
N THR A 219 5.59 8.01 -15.40
CA THR A 219 4.92 9.10 -16.09
C THR A 219 5.97 9.96 -16.84
N LYS A 220 5.54 10.78 -17.82
CA LYS A 220 6.47 11.60 -18.63
C LYS A 220 7.30 12.60 -17.80
N ASN A 221 6.92 12.84 -16.54
CA ASN A 221 7.58 13.80 -15.64
C ASN A 221 8.44 13.11 -14.56
N ASP A 222 8.47 11.78 -14.50
CA ASP A 222 9.32 11.07 -13.54
C ASP A 222 10.75 11.11 -14.06
N LEU A 223 11.58 11.97 -13.45
CA LEU A 223 13.02 11.90 -13.62
C LEU A 223 13.45 10.51 -13.17
N VAL A 224 14.11 9.78 -14.07
CA VAL A 224 14.72 8.48 -13.76
C VAL A 224 15.75 8.74 -12.67
N MET A 225 15.39 8.46 -11.42
CA MET A 225 16.31 8.44 -10.30
C MET A 225 17.20 7.20 -10.46
N SER A 226 18.18 7.29 -11.36
CA SER A 226 19.25 6.32 -11.41
C SER A 226 20.05 6.46 -10.11
N ASN A 227 20.10 5.38 -9.34
CA ASN A 227 21.01 5.19 -8.21
C ASN A 227 20.89 6.21 -7.07
N THR A 228 19.77 6.21 -6.34
CA THR A 228 19.81 6.40 -4.87
C THR A 228 18.48 6.04 -4.24
N SER A 229 18.58 5.08 -3.31
CA SER A 229 17.68 4.73 -2.20
C SER A 229 16.71 5.84 -1.76
N THR A 230 15.49 5.86 -2.31
CA THR A 230 14.29 6.41 -1.66
C THR A 230 13.09 6.05 -2.53
N VAL A 231 12.25 5.12 -2.07
CA VAL A 231 10.92 4.90 -2.64
C VAL A 231 9.95 5.56 -1.67
N ASN A 232 9.19 6.53 -2.17
CA ASN A 232 8.07 7.18 -1.46
C ASN A 232 6.94 6.18 -1.20
#